data_AF-A0A355FDB8-F1
#
_entry.id   AF-A0A355FDB8-F1
#
_cell.length_a   1.000
_cell.length_b   1.000
_cell.length_c   1.000
_cell.angle_alpha   90.00
_cell.angle_beta   90.00
_cell.angle_gamma   90.00
#
_symmetry.space_group_name_H-M   'P 1'
#
loop_
_entity.id
_entity.type
_entity.pdbx_description
1 polymer ?
#
loop_
_entity_poly.entity_id
_entity_poly.type
_entity_poly.pdbx_seq_one_letter_code
_entity_poly.pdbx_strand_id
1 'polypeptide(L)'
;VQKLLGIIDQVNQARARLSEKEANKLNVKVELQADFFAGVWAYQAQKMNIILLEPGDLESAISATTAVGDDTLQKEAMGYTVPDSFTHGTAAQRTYWFRKGYESGDIRQGDPFNDPDLN
;
A
#
# COMPACT_ATOMS: atom_id res chain seq x y z
N VAL A 1 -7.00 -4.10 10.03
CA VAL A 1 -7.73 -5.02 9.11
C VAL A 1 -6.94 -6.29 8.84
N GLN A 2 -5.72 -6.20 8.31
CA GLN A 2 -4.92 -7.35 7.85
C GLN A 2 -4.65 -8.42 8.93
N LYS A 3 -4.41 -8.01 10.18
CA LYS A 3 -4.28 -8.93 11.31
C LYS A 3 -5.55 -9.76 11.53
N LEU A 4 -6.74 -9.15 11.40
CA LEU A 4 -8.02 -9.85 11.53
C LEU A 4 -8.28 -10.82 10.37
N LEU A 5 -7.70 -10.55 9.20
CA LEU A 5 -7.73 -11.44 8.03
C LEU A 5 -6.66 -12.55 8.07
N GLY A 6 -5.83 -12.61 9.13
CA GLY A 6 -4.77 -13.61 9.28
C GLY A 6 -3.51 -13.35 8.42
N ILE A 7 -3.48 -12.28 7.63
CA ILE A 7 -2.42 -11.99 6.66
C ILE A 7 -1.10 -11.69 7.37
N ILE A 8 -1.13 -10.90 8.45
CA ILE A 8 0.08 -10.59 9.23
C ILE A 8 0.71 -11.86 9.81
N ASP A 9 -0.11 -12.84 10.22
CA ASP A 9 0.41 -14.10 10.78
C ASP A 9 1.05 -14.97 9.70
N GLN A 10 0.44 -15.04 8.52
CA GLN A 10 1.00 -15.73 7.36
C GLN A 10 2.33 -15.10 6.92
N VAL A 11 2.40 -13.77 6.85
CA VAL A 11 3.62 -13.04 6.48
C VAL A 11 4.72 -13.28 7.52
N ASN A 12 4.41 -13.18 8.81
CA ASN A 12 5.40 -13.43 9.86
C ASN A 12 5.93 -14.87 9.82
N GLN A 13 5.08 -15.85 9.55
CA GLN A 13 5.50 -17.25 9.42
C GLN A 13 6.38 -17.47 8.18
N ALA A 14 6.05 -16.83 7.05
CA ALA A 14 6.83 -16.91 5.82
C ALA A 14 8.21 -16.25 5.96
N ARG A 15 8.27 -15.05 6.57
CA ARG A 15 9.50 -14.28 6.77
C ARG A 15 10.59 -15.06 7.50
N ALA A 16 10.22 -15.95 8.42
CA ALA A 16 11.18 -16.79 9.16
C ALA A 16 11.96 -17.78 8.27
N ARG A 17 11.54 -17.98 7.02
CA ARG A 17 12.10 -18.96 6.07
C ARG A 17 12.66 -18.33 4.80
N LEU A 18 12.60 -16.99 4.68
CA LEU A 18 12.92 -16.26 3.47
C LEU A 18 14.21 -15.47 3.63
N SER A 19 14.85 -15.14 2.50
CA SER A 19 15.91 -14.13 2.49
C SER A 19 15.35 -12.76 2.87
N GLU A 20 16.23 -11.84 3.29
CA GLU A 20 15.84 -10.46 3.61
C GLU A 20 15.14 -9.77 2.43
N LYS A 21 15.66 -9.97 1.20
CA LYS A 21 15.07 -9.43 -0.03
C LYS A 21 13.64 -9.95 -0.27
N GLU A 22 13.41 -11.23 -0.07
CA GLU A 22 12.06 -11.82 -0.22
C GLU A 22 11.12 -11.37 0.90
N ALA A 23 11.63 -11.25 2.13
CA ALA A 23 10.87 -10.70 3.25
C ALA A 23 10.48 -9.23 3.01
N ASN A 24 11.37 -8.43 2.42
CA ASN A 24 11.11 -7.06 2.01
C ASN A 24 10.00 -6.98 0.97
N LYS A 25 10.03 -7.83 -0.07
CA LYS A 25 8.92 -7.94 -1.04
C LYS A 25 7.58 -8.27 -0.38
N LEU A 26 7.57 -9.16 0.62
CA LEU A 26 6.34 -9.44 1.38
C LEU A 26 5.85 -8.23 2.19
N ASN A 27 6.76 -7.48 2.81
CA ASN A 27 6.40 -6.26 3.53
C ASN A 27 5.79 -5.21 2.59
N VAL A 28 6.36 -5.03 1.39
CA VAL A 28 5.78 -4.15 0.37
C VAL A 28 4.34 -4.57 0.06
N LYS A 29 4.07 -5.86 -0.17
CA LYS A 29 2.69 -6.35 -0.43
C LYS A 29 1.74 -6.08 0.74
N VAL A 30 2.21 -6.16 1.99
CA VAL A 30 1.43 -5.79 3.17
C VAL A 30 1.09 -4.30 3.16
N GLU A 31 2.06 -3.42 2.92
CA GLU A 31 1.84 -1.98 2.88
C GLU A 31 0.86 -1.59 1.76
N LEU A 32 1.01 -2.16 0.56
CA LEU A 32 0.11 -1.92 -0.56
C LEU A 32 -1.33 -2.37 -0.28
N GLN A 33 -1.51 -3.46 0.46
CA GLN A 33 -2.84 -3.88 0.88
C GLN A 33 -3.42 -2.94 1.95
N ALA A 34 -2.59 -2.37 2.82
CA ALA A 34 -3.03 -1.37 3.78
C ALA A 34 -3.52 -0.11 3.06
N ASP A 35 -2.80 0.36 2.03
CA ASP A 35 -3.22 1.48 1.18
C ASP A 35 -4.56 1.20 0.49
N PHE A 36 -4.74 -0.01 -0.06
CA PHE A 36 -6.02 -0.43 -0.63
C PHE A 36 -7.16 -0.37 0.39
N PHE A 37 -6.96 -0.91 1.59
CA PHE A 37 -7.98 -0.86 2.63
C PHE A 37 -8.27 0.56 3.11
N ALA A 38 -7.28 1.45 3.14
CA ALA A 38 -7.49 2.87 3.43
C ALA A 38 -8.37 3.54 2.37
N GLY A 39 -8.15 3.22 1.08
CA GLY A 39 -9.01 3.67 -0.01
C GLY A 39 -10.46 3.19 0.15
N VAL A 40 -10.66 1.89 0.41
CA VAL A 40 -12.01 1.33 0.64
C VAL A 40 -12.69 2.00 1.83
N TRP A 41 -11.95 2.24 2.92
CA TRP A 41 -12.48 2.95 4.07
C TRP A 41 -12.93 4.37 3.71
N ALA A 42 -12.10 5.12 2.96
CA ALA A 42 -12.43 6.48 2.54
C ALA A 42 -13.71 6.52 1.68
N TYR A 43 -13.90 5.56 0.76
CA TYR A 43 -15.13 5.41 -0.02
C TYR A 43 -16.35 5.21 0.90
N GLN A 44 -16.27 4.25 1.83
CA GLN A 44 -17.38 3.92 2.72
C GLN A 44 -17.68 5.09 3.68
N ALA A 45 -16.66 5.74 4.22
CA ALA A 45 -16.79 6.89 5.10
C ALA A 45 -17.47 8.07 4.40
N GLN A 46 -17.11 8.36 3.15
CA GLN A 46 -17.77 9.40 2.35
C GLN A 46 -19.23 9.02 2.04
N LYS A 47 -19.49 7.77 1.63
CA LYS A 47 -20.84 7.27 1.39
C LYS A 47 -21.74 7.35 2.63
N MET A 48 -21.17 7.16 3.81
CA MET A 48 -21.85 7.27 5.11
C MET A 48 -21.92 8.71 5.65
N ASN A 49 -21.40 9.69 4.92
CA ASN A 49 -21.27 11.09 5.34
C ASN A 49 -20.49 11.27 6.67
N ILE A 50 -19.54 10.37 6.95
CA ILE A 50 -18.62 10.48 8.10
C ILE A 50 -17.53 11.52 7.78
N ILE A 51 -17.10 11.56 6.52
CA ILE A 51 -16.14 12.53 5.99
C ILE A 51 -16.72 13.17 4.73
N LEU A 52 -16.29 14.38 4.43
CA LEU A 52 -16.48 15.01 3.13
C LEU A 52 -15.11 15.10 2.48
N LEU A 53 -14.93 14.43 1.35
CA LEU A 53 -13.74 14.55 0.51
C LEU A 53 -14.14 15.27 -0.76
N GLU A 54 -13.64 16.48 -0.94
CA GLU A 54 -13.70 17.15 -2.23
C GLU A 54 -12.66 16.54 -3.18
N PRO A 55 -12.81 16.66 -4.50
CA PRO A 55 -11.83 16.14 -5.45
C PRO A 55 -10.39 16.60 -5.16
N GLY A 56 -10.20 17.83 -4.65
CA GLY A 56 -8.90 18.34 -4.25
C GLY A 56 -8.31 17.68 -2.99
N ASP A 57 -9.16 17.17 -2.09
CA ASP A 57 -8.73 16.51 -0.86
C ASP A 57 -8.17 15.12 -1.15
N LEU A 58 -8.78 14.41 -2.11
CA LEU A 58 -8.32 13.10 -2.54
C LEU A 58 -6.93 13.17 -3.17
N GLU A 59 -6.71 14.12 -4.07
CA GLU A 59 -5.40 14.34 -4.69
C GLU A 59 -4.35 14.81 -3.66
N SER A 60 -4.76 15.61 -2.68
CA SER A 60 -3.88 16.01 -1.57
C SER A 60 -3.47 14.82 -0.70
N ALA A 61 -4.40 13.92 -0.37
CA ALA A 61 -4.13 12.70 0.38
C ALA A 61 -3.19 11.76 -0.40
N ILE A 62 -3.40 11.63 -1.70
CA ILE A 62 -2.54 10.83 -2.59
C ILE A 62 -1.12 11.42 -2.67
N SER A 63 -1.01 12.74 -2.80
CA SER A 63 0.28 13.44 -2.78
C SER A 63 1.06 13.16 -1.49
N ALA A 64 0.39 13.19 -0.33
CA ALA A 64 1.01 12.84 0.94
C ALA A 64 1.50 11.37 0.98
N THR A 65 0.75 10.45 0.35
CA THR A 65 1.14 9.03 0.24
C THR A 65 2.33 8.84 -0.70
N THR A 66 2.47 9.70 -1.71
CA THR A 66 3.59 9.70 -2.67
C THR A 66 4.91 10.12 -2.01
N ALA A 67 4.85 11.02 -1.02
CA ALA A 67 6.03 11.51 -0.31
C ALA A 67 6.73 10.44 0.54
N VAL A 68 6.03 9.37 0.91
CA VAL A 68 6.53 8.30 1.80
C VAL A 68 6.91 7.01 1.07
N GLY A 69 6.94 7.01 -0.27
CA GLY A 69 7.48 5.89 -1.06
C GLY A 69 8.99 5.75 -0.88
N ASP A 70 9.50 4.52 -0.83
CA ASP A 70 10.94 4.27 -0.65
C ASP A 70 11.76 4.87 -1.79
N ASP A 71 11.21 4.92 -3.00
CA ASP A 71 11.84 5.53 -4.17
C ASP A 71 11.96 7.05 -4.04
N THR A 72 10.93 7.71 -3.48
CA THR A 72 10.97 9.14 -3.16
C THR A 72 12.02 9.42 -2.09
N LEU A 73 11.93 8.72 -0.95
CA LEU A 73 12.80 8.94 0.20
C LEU A 73 14.27 8.64 -0.12
N GLN A 74 14.56 7.56 -0.87
CA GLN A 74 15.94 7.25 -1.26
C GLN A 74 16.50 8.23 -2.28
N LYS A 75 15.70 8.69 -3.26
CA LYS A 75 16.16 9.72 -4.20
C LYS A 75 16.46 11.03 -3.51
N GLU A 76 15.63 11.45 -2.56
CA GLU A 76 15.86 12.67 -1.77
C GLU A 76 17.10 12.55 -0.89
N ALA A 77 17.33 11.38 -0.28
CA ALA A 77 18.46 11.17 0.62
C ALA A 77 19.80 10.91 -0.10
N MET A 78 19.78 10.17 -1.22
CA MET A 78 20.99 9.61 -1.84
C MET A 78 21.13 9.91 -3.35
N GLY A 79 20.08 10.40 -4.02
CA GLY A 79 20.06 10.69 -5.45
C GLY A 79 19.79 9.47 -6.36
N TYR A 80 19.63 8.27 -5.81
CA TYR A 80 19.31 7.04 -6.55
C TYR A 80 18.47 6.09 -5.70
N THR A 81 17.93 5.04 -6.32
CA THR A 81 17.09 4.03 -5.67
C THR A 81 17.72 2.65 -5.70
N VAL A 82 17.51 1.86 -4.65
CA VAL A 82 17.89 0.45 -4.56
C VAL A 82 16.62 -0.36 -4.34
N PRO A 83 15.97 -0.87 -5.41
CA PRO A 83 14.67 -1.54 -5.29
C PRO A 83 14.65 -2.73 -4.34
N ASP A 84 15.77 -3.46 -4.24
CA ASP A 84 15.88 -4.64 -3.37
C ASP A 84 15.82 -4.30 -1.86
N SER A 85 16.03 -3.04 -1.48
CA SER A 85 15.94 -2.57 -0.09
C SER A 85 14.58 -1.94 0.25
N PHE A 86 13.63 -1.91 -0.69
CA PHE A 86 12.31 -1.36 -0.44
C PHE A 86 11.53 -2.20 0.56
N THR A 87 10.87 -1.54 1.51
CA THR A 87 10.04 -2.15 2.56
C THR A 87 8.61 -1.59 2.56
N HIS A 88 8.40 -0.42 1.97
CA HIS A 88 7.10 0.28 1.87
C HIS A 88 6.59 0.39 0.43
N GLY A 89 7.41 0.03 -0.55
CA GLY A 89 7.06 0.09 -1.97
C GLY A 89 7.27 1.47 -2.56
N THR A 90 6.99 1.60 -3.85
CA THR A 90 7.13 2.89 -4.55
C THR A 90 5.93 3.78 -4.31
N ALA A 91 6.15 5.09 -4.37
CA ALA A 91 5.10 6.09 -4.33
C ALA A 91 3.95 5.80 -5.33
N ALA A 92 4.31 5.32 -6.52
CA ALA A 92 3.37 4.95 -7.57
C ALA A 92 2.53 3.72 -7.21
N GLN A 93 3.16 2.67 -6.67
CA GLN A 93 2.45 1.46 -6.23
C GLN A 93 1.44 1.80 -5.13
N ARG A 94 1.88 2.56 -4.12
CA ARG A 94 1.04 2.98 -2.99
C ARG A 94 -0.18 3.77 -3.44
N THR A 95 0.05 4.77 -4.30
CA THR A 95 -1.00 5.59 -4.91
C THR A 95 -2.00 4.75 -5.69
N TYR A 96 -1.51 3.82 -6.51
CA TYR A 96 -2.36 2.94 -7.31
C TYR A 96 -3.28 2.10 -6.42
N TRP A 97 -2.74 1.44 -5.40
CA TRP A 97 -3.54 0.58 -4.52
C TRP A 97 -4.57 1.37 -3.70
N PHE A 98 -4.20 2.54 -3.19
CA PHE A 98 -5.15 3.44 -2.53
C PHE A 98 -6.30 3.84 -3.47
N ARG A 99 -5.99 4.34 -4.68
CA ARG A 99 -7.01 4.72 -5.68
C ARG A 99 -7.92 3.55 -6.02
N LYS A 100 -7.37 2.37 -6.27
CA LYS A 100 -8.13 1.15 -6.56
C LYS A 100 -9.10 0.80 -5.42
N GLY A 101 -8.67 0.94 -4.17
CA GLY A 101 -9.53 0.75 -3.00
C GLY A 101 -10.67 1.77 -2.94
N TYR A 102 -10.35 3.04 -3.14
CA TYR A 102 -11.32 4.14 -3.11
C TYR A 102 -12.35 4.05 -4.23
N GLU A 103 -11.93 3.71 -5.45
CA GLU A 103 -12.82 3.58 -6.60
C GLU A 103 -13.72 2.35 -6.50
N SER A 104 -13.20 1.23 -5.98
CA SER A 104 -13.97 -0.02 -5.88
C SER A 104 -14.94 -0.02 -4.70
N GLY A 105 -14.54 0.49 -3.54
CA GLY A 105 -15.29 0.40 -2.29
C GLY A 105 -15.51 -1.04 -1.78
N ASP A 106 -14.89 -2.05 -2.40
CA ASP A 106 -15.07 -3.48 -2.11
C ASP A 106 -13.74 -4.10 -1.68
N ILE A 107 -13.68 -4.55 -0.42
CA ILE A 107 -12.48 -5.15 0.18
C ILE A 107 -11.94 -6.37 -0.59
N ARG A 108 -12.76 -7.02 -1.41
CA ARG A 108 -12.40 -8.25 -2.14
C ARG A 108 -11.63 -8.00 -3.43
N GLN A 109 -11.54 -6.74 -3.89
CA GLN A 109 -10.81 -6.39 -5.12
C GLN A 109 -9.32 -6.07 -4.87
N GLY A 110 -8.88 -6.24 -3.62
CA GLY A 110 -7.57 -5.83 -3.13
C GLY A 110 -6.63 -6.98 -2.78
N ASP A 111 -5.91 -7.54 -3.76
CA ASP A 111 -4.97 -8.63 -3.52
C ASP A 111 -3.58 -8.40 -4.15
N PRO A 112 -2.70 -7.63 -3.48
CA PRO A 112 -1.33 -7.42 -3.93
C PRO A 112 -0.45 -8.68 -3.82
N PHE A 113 -0.87 -9.72 -3.12
CA PHE A 113 -0.08 -10.94 -3.00
C PHE A 113 -0.05 -11.73 -4.31
N ASN A 114 -1.14 -11.64 -5.09
CA ASN A 114 -1.32 -12.28 -6.38
C ASN A 114 -1.12 -11.34 -7.58
N ASP A 115 -0.64 -10.11 -7.37
CA ASP A 115 -0.35 -9.17 -8.45
C ASP A 115 0.94 -9.58 -9.20
N PRO A 116 0.88 -9.86 -10.52
CA PRO A 116 2.05 -10.29 -11.28
C PRO A 116 3.15 -9.22 -11.37
N ASP A 117 2.80 -7.94 -11.26
CA ASP A 117 3.78 -6.84 -11.31
C ASP A 117 4.56 -6.70 -9.99
N LEU A 118 4.18 -7.46 -8.95
CA LEU A 118 4.81 -7.48 -7.63
C LEU A 118 5.56 -8.79 -7.32
N ASN A 119 5.71 -9.70 -8.30
CA ASN A 119 6.34 -11.02 -8.14
C ASN A 119 7.76 -11.06 -8.70
#